data_AF-A0A7S4T672-F1
#
_entry.id   AF-A0A7S4T672-F1
#
_cell.length_a   1.000
_cell.length_b   1.000
_cell.length_c   1.000
_cell.angle_alpha   90.00
_cell.angle_beta   90.00
_cell.angle_gamma   90.00
#
_symmetry.space_group_name_H-M   'P 1'
#
loop_
_entity.id
_entity.type
_entity.pdbx_description
1 polymer ?
#
loop_
_entity_poly.entity_id
_entity_poly.type
_entity_poly.pdbx_seq_one_letter_code
_entity_poly.pdbx_strand_id
1 'polypeptide(L)'
;SAVVSAAGCALALEGVQIQAWPQIILEDFLPRLQQYLLHRPAARRPAADDVSRQCQRFAQPWRSQGMTAKQIADPEQRDRHYKSLGAGWDSISSVYISYEALRLANGDWEKLVHYAGAHGGDSDSTLAIAGAWFGAAYGLERTPKKQWAAVEKFAEMCEMSAALEQIRVHLHGGVAPAAVSAPLSHAGKAALVTAGGAPLQITPAGDGRLAAAAGPAEARLKEPSGCVGAALVLSAVGDSIGFRGSEWEFCEHGKKIEAAMERLGGALALVPSRETGWPVSDDTVQHLATLQAFIDARRGLPTSPHDDTAMNLLMERMAFHHVESW
;
A
#
# COMPACT_ATOMS: atom_id res chain seq x y z
N SER A 1 9.79 0.77 -7.11
CA SER A 1 9.19 0.78 -5.77
C SER A 1 7.68 0.89 -5.79
N ALA A 2 7.07 2.02 -6.21
CA ALA A 2 5.59 2.14 -6.27
C ALA A 2 4.88 0.98 -6.99
N VAL A 3 5.42 0.53 -8.13
CA VAL A 3 4.90 -0.65 -8.86
C VAL A 3 4.94 -1.92 -8.01
N VAL A 4 5.99 -2.10 -7.21
CA VAL A 4 6.13 -3.29 -6.35
C VAL A 4 5.30 -3.17 -5.08
N SER A 5 5.13 -1.96 -4.51
CA SER A 5 4.16 -1.69 -3.45
C SER A 5 2.74 -2.08 -3.89
N ALA A 6 2.32 -1.66 -5.10
CA ALA A 6 1.04 -2.05 -5.67
C ALA A 6 0.97 -3.55 -6.01
N ALA A 7 2.04 -4.12 -6.55
CA ALA A 7 2.13 -5.55 -6.85
C ALA A 7 1.97 -6.41 -5.60
N GLY A 8 2.58 -6.02 -4.47
CA GLY A 8 2.41 -6.74 -3.21
C GLY A 8 0.96 -6.77 -2.74
N CYS A 9 0.21 -5.66 -2.87
CA CYS A 9 -1.23 -5.66 -2.60
C CYS A 9 -1.98 -6.61 -3.54
N ALA A 10 -1.67 -6.57 -4.84
CA ALA A 10 -2.32 -7.46 -5.82
C ALA A 10 -2.05 -8.94 -5.52
N LEU A 11 -0.78 -9.30 -5.26
CA LEU A 11 -0.38 -10.67 -4.92
C LEU A 11 -1.04 -11.14 -3.62
N ALA A 12 -1.16 -10.28 -2.61
CA ALA A 12 -1.85 -10.58 -1.37
C ALA A 12 -3.36 -10.83 -1.60
N LEU A 13 -4.02 -9.95 -2.37
CA LEU A 13 -5.45 -10.09 -2.71
C LEU A 13 -5.73 -11.34 -3.55
N GLU A 14 -4.78 -11.78 -4.37
CA GLU A 14 -4.86 -13.01 -5.15
C GLU A 14 -4.49 -14.28 -4.34
N GLY A 15 -4.11 -14.13 -3.06
CA GLY A 15 -3.76 -15.25 -2.19
C GLY A 15 -2.40 -15.89 -2.51
N VAL A 16 -1.54 -15.18 -3.25
CA VAL A 16 -0.18 -15.65 -3.55
C VAL A 16 0.65 -15.66 -2.28
N GLN A 17 1.28 -16.81 -2.00
CA GLN A 17 2.15 -16.99 -0.84
C GLN A 17 3.27 -15.94 -0.81
N ILE A 18 3.43 -15.25 0.32
CA ILE A 18 4.40 -14.15 0.50
C ILE A 18 5.82 -14.60 0.13
N GLN A 19 6.19 -15.85 0.44
CA GLN A 19 7.50 -16.42 0.15
C GLN A 19 7.81 -16.49 -1.36
N ALA A 20 6.78 -16.51 -2.22
CA ALA A 20 6.94 -16.55 -3.68
C ALA A 20 7.11 -15.16 -4.31
N TRP A 21 6.84 -14.07 -3.56
CA TRP A 21 6.84 -12.72 -4.11
C TRP A 21 8.18 -12.29 -4.71
N PRO A 22 9.37 -12.55 -4.10
CA PRO A 22 10.63 -12.13 -4.69
C PRO A 22 10.86 -12.72 -6.08
N GLN A 23 10.53 -13.98 -6.27
CA GLN A 23 10.66 -14.64 -7.55
C GLN A 23 9.74 -13.98 -8.59
N ILE A 24 8.46 -13.77 -8.24
CA ILE A 24 7.48 -13.13 -9.13
C ILE A 24 7.90 -11.69 -9.47
N ILE A 25 8.39 -10.94 -8.49
CA ILE A 25 8.86 -9.56 -8.69
C ILE A 25 10.06 -9.52 -9.64
N LEU A 26 11.04 -10.41 -9.45
CA LEU A 26 12.26 -10.45 -10.24
C LEU A 26 12.05 -11.02 -11.65
N GLU A 27 11.19 -12.03 -11.80
CA GLU A 27 11.02 -12.79 -13.05
C GLU A 27 9.86 -12.29 -13.92
N ASP A 28 8.87 -11.60 -13.34
CA ASP A 28 7.69 -11.12 -14.08
C ASP A 28 7.52 -9.60 -14.03
N PHE A 29 7.44 -8.99 -12.85
CA PHE A 29 7.17 -7.55 -12.73
C PHE A 29 8.31 -6.69 -13.25
N LEU A 30 9.54 -6.96 -12.82
CA LEU A 30 10.69 -6.11 -13.16
C LEU A 30 11.00 -6.10 -14.67
N PRO A 31 11.00 -7.24 -15.38
CA PRO A 31 11.17 -7.25 -16.84
C PRO A 31 10.06 -6.49 -17.58
N ARG A 32 8.80 -6.64 -17.14
CA ARG A 32 7.66 -5.89 -17.73
C ARG A 32 7.75 -4.40 -17.47
N LEU A 33 8.17 -3.99 -16.28
CA LEU A 33 8.39 -2.59 -15.95
C LEU A 33 9.51 -2.01 -16.82
N GLN A 34 10.62 -2.73 -16.98
CA GLN A 34 11.70 -2.33 -17.89
C GLN A 34 11.17 -2.15 -19.32
N GLN A 35 10.41 -3.12 -19.83
CA GLN A 35 9.79 -3.01 -21.15
C GLN A 35 8.88 -1.77 -21.23
N TYR A 36 7.98 -1.59 -20.26
CA TYR A 36 7.08 -0.44 -20.21
C TYR A 36 7.83 0.90 -20.25
N LEU A 37 8.87 1.07 -19.42
CA LEU A 37 9.68 2.29 -19.37
C LEU A 37 10.36 2.60 -20.71
N LEU A 38 10.92 1.57 -21.37
CA LEU A 38 11.62 1.72 -22.65
C LEU A 38 10.67 1.99 -23.84
N HIS A 39 9.39 1.64 -23.72
CA HIS A 39 8.39 1.86 -24.77
C HIS A 39 7.61 3.17 -24.63
N ARG A 40 7.84 3.96 -23.56
CA ARG A 40 7.19 5.27 -23.37
C ARG A 40 7.43 6.22 -24.56
N PRO A 41 6.54 7.23 -24.75
CA PRO A 41 6.80 8.33 -25.68
C PRO A 41 8.17 8.96 -25.43
N ALA A 42 8.86 9.41 -26.49
CA ALA A 42 10.23 9.93 -26.41
C ALA A 42 10.40 11.03 -25.34
N ALA A 43 9.39 11.91 -25.18
CA ALA A 43 9.41 12.99 -24.19
C ALA A 43 9.43 12.51 -22.72
N ARG A 44 9.00 11.28 -22.44
CA ARG A 44 8.88 10.68 -21.10
C ARG A 44 9.71 9.40 -20.96
N ARG A 45 10.51 9.06 -21.96
CA ARG A 45 11.32 7.84 -22.00
C ARG A 45 12.65 8.09 -21.28
N PRO A 46 12.94 7.36 -20.20
CA PRO A 46 14.25 7.42 -19.54
C PRO A 46 15.33 6.82 -20.44
N ALA A 47 16.59 7.19 -20.17
CA ALA A 47 17.73 6.60 -20.85
C ALA A 47 17.83 5.09 -20.52
N ALA A 48 18.16 4.27 -21.51
CA ALA A 48 18.10 2.81 -21.37
C ALA A 48 19.13 2.26 -20.36
N ASP A 49 20.28 2.92 -20.25
CA ASP A 49 21.32 2.63 -19.26
C ASP A 49 20.83 2.96 -17.84
N ASP A 50 20.10 4.05 -17.65
CA ASP A 50 19.50 4.39 -16.36
C ASP A 50 18.44 3.37 -15.96
N VAL A 51 17.53 2.98 -16.87
CA VAL A 51 16.54 1.92 -16.58
C VAL A 51 17.24 0.63 -16.14
N SER A 52 18.26 0.20 -16.89
CA SER A 52 19.00 -1.03 -16.58
C SER A 52 19.70 -0.95 -15.22
N ARG A 53 20.36 0.17 -14.92
CA ARG A 53 21.02 0.44 -13.64
C ARG A 53 20.04 0.45 -12.47
N GLN A 54 18.90 1.13 -12.61
CA GLN A 54 17.86 1.18 -11.58
C GLN A 54 17.22 -0.19 -11.35
N CYS A 55 16.93 -0.96 -12.40
CA CYS A 55 16.43 -2.32 -12.26
C CYS A 55 17.43 -3.24 -11.55
N GLN A 56 18.72 -3.14 -11.87
CA GLN A 56 19.77 -3.91 -11.20
C GLN A 56 19.89 -3.56 -9.72
N ARG A 57 19.91 -2.26 -9.39
CA ARG A 57 19.93 -1.77 -8.00
C ARG A 57 18.69 -2.23 -7.25
N PHE A 58 17.51 -2.12 -7.86
CA PHE A 58 16.26 -2.57 -7.26
C PHE A 58 16.28 -4.07 -6.98
N ALA A 59 16.76 -4.89 -7.91
CA ALA A 59 16.77 -6.35 -7.78
C ALA A 59 17.75 -6.89 -6.74
N GLN A 60 18.79 -6.12 -6.37
CA GLN A 60 19.87 -6.59 -5.50
C GLN A 60 19.35 -7.14 -4.15
N PRO A 61 18.59 -6.39 -3.32
CA PRO A 61 18.16 -6.89 -2.01
C PRO A 61 17.23 -8.11 -2.11
N TRP A 62 16.41 -8.19 -3.16
CA TRP A 62 15.49 -9.33 -3.41
C TRP A 62 16.19 -10.65 -3.72
N ARG A 63 17.47 -10.61 -4.07
CA ARG A 63 18.31 -11.81 -4.28
C ARG A 63 19.05 -12.24 -3.01
N SER A 64 18.92 -11.48 -1.92
CA SER A 64 19.62 -11.79 -0.68
C SER A 64 18.97 -12.97 0.06
N GLN A 65 19.70 -13.57 1.01
CA GLN A 65 19.18 -14.65 1.86
C GLN A 65 18.25 -14.15 2.98
N GLY A 66 18.02 -12.82 3.05
CA GLY A 66 17.33 -12.17 4.15
C GLY A 66 18.12 -12.14 5.46
N MET A 67 17.46 -11.70 6.52
CA MET A 67 18.01 -11.59 7.87
C MET A 67 18.27 -12.93 8.53
N THR A 68 19.37 -12.99 9.28
CA THR A 68 19.71 -14.07 10.20
C THR A 68 18.86 -14.03 11.46
N ALA A 69 18.75 -15.17 12.16
CA ALA A 69 18.05 -15.24 13.46
C ALA A 69 18.56 -14.21 14.48
N LYS A 70 19.87 -13.92 14.47
CA LYS A 70 20.48 -12.92 15.35
C LYS A 70 20.03 -11.51 15.00
N GLN A 71 19.93 -11.18 13.72
CA GLN A 71 19.42 -9.87 13.27
C GLN A 71 17.95 -9.71 13.61
N ILE A 72 17.15 -10.77 13.54
CA ILE A 72 15.72 -10.72 13.87
C ILE A 72 15.52 -10.47 15.37
N ALA A 73 16.24 -11.19 16.22
CA ALA A 73 16.05 -11.18 17.67
C ALA A 73 16.64 -9.96 18.39
N ASP A 74 17.60 -9.26 17.78
CA ASP A 74 18.29 -8.11 18.39
C ASP A 74 18.01 -6.83 17.59
N PRO A 75 17.26 -5.87 18.17
CA PRO A 75 16.91 -4.61 17.48
C PRO A 75 18.12 -3.82 16.97
N GLU A 76 19.27 -3.87 17.67
CA GLU A 76 20.48 -3.17 17.22
C GLU A 76 21.15 -3.88 16.03
N GLN A 77 20.98 -5.19 15.91
CA GLN A 77 21.44 -5.95 14.74
C GLN A 77 20.50 -5.76 13.56
N ARG A 78 19.19 -5.72 13.82
CA ARG A 78 18.17 -5.40 12.82
C ARG A 78 18.40 -4.01 12.23
N ASP A 79 18.61 -3.01 13.08
CA ASP A 79 18.93 -1.64 12.65
C ASP A 79 20.18 -1.58 11.78
N ARG A 80 21.26 -2.27 12.19
CA ARG A 80 22.49 -2.32 11.37
C ARG A 80 22.25 -2.97 10.01
N HIS A 81 21.42 -4.01 9.97
CA HIS A 81 21.03 -4.62 8.71
C HIS A 81 20.24 -3.65 7.83
N TYR A 82 19.21 -3.01 8.37
CA TYR A 82 18.41 -2.03 7.62
C TYR A 82 19.25 -0.84 7.16
N LYS A 83 20.15 -0.31 8.00
CA LYS A 83 21.12 0.74 7.60
C LYS A 83 22.00 0.30 6.44
N SER A 84 22.39 -0.97 6.34
CA SER A 84 23.14 -1.48 5.19
C SER A 84 22.33 -1.55 3.89
N LEU A 85 21.00 -1.49 4.00
CA LEU A 85 20.08 -1.50 2.85
C LEU A 85 19.65 -0.09 2.42
N GLY A 86 19.81 0.93 3.28
CA GLY A 86 19.31 2.30 3.07
C GLY A 86 18.38 2.81 4.18
N ALA A 87 18.11 1.98 5.20
CA ALA A 87 17.27 2.28 6.37
C ALA A 87 15.82 2.68 6.06
N GLY A 88 15.33 2.41 4.85
CA GLY A 88 13.98 2.76 4.43
C GLY A 88 13.88 4.13 3.75
N TRP A 89 14.84 5.03 3.97
CA TRP A 89 14.83 6.41 3.45
C TRP A 89 14.83 6.53 1.93
N ASP A 90 15.19 5.46 1.22
CA ASP A 90 15.05 5.40 -0.22
C ASP A 90 14.02 4.36 -0.63
N SER A 91 13.30 4.66 -1.69
CA SER A 91 12.17 3.84 -2.14
C SER A 91 12.52 2.36 -2.38
N ILE A 92 13.78 1.99 -2.64
CA ILE A 92 14.16 0.57 -2.83
C ILE A 92 14.20 -0.13 -1.47
N SER A 93 14.84 0.50 -0.49
CA SER A 93 14.99 -0.08 0.84
C SER A 93 13.68 -0.11 1.62
N SER A 94 12.82 0.90 1.50
CA SER A 94 11.51 0.89 2.18
C SER A 94 10.69 -0.34 1.78
N VAL A 95 10.46 -0.54 0.49
CA VAL A 95 9.65 -1.66 -0.02
C VAL A 95 10.26 -3.02 0.34
N TYR A 96 11.58 -3.15 0.27
CA TYR A 96 12.24 -4.41 0.62
C TYR A 96 12.17 -4.71 2.12
N ILE A 97 12.42 -3.70 2.99
CA ILE A 97 12.31 -3.84 4.44
C ILE A 97 10.88 -4.23 4.83
N SER A 98 9.87 -3.58 4.24
CA SER A 98 8.46 -3.95 4.44
C SER A 98 8.19 -5.41 4.07
N TYR A 99 8.79 -5.89 2.99
CA TYR A 99 8.54 -7.26 2.50
C TYR A 99 9.18 -8.27 3.45
N GLU A 100 10.42 -7.99 3.85
CA GLU A 100 11.16 -8.83 4.76
C GLU A 100 10.46 -8.90 6.13
N ALA A 101 10.02 -7.77 6.67
CA ALA A 101 9.25 -7.71 7.90
C ALA A 101 7.94 -8.51 7.79
N LEU A 102 7.18 -8.34 6.70
CA LEU A 102 5.93 -9.08 6.46
C LEU A 102 6.17 -10.59 6.40
N ARG A 103 7.20 -11.02 5.67
CA ARG A 103 7.59 -12.43 5.56
C ARG A 103 7.97 -13.03 6.92
N LEU A 104 8.73 -12.29 7.72
CA LEU A 104 9.19 -12.74 9.04
C LEU A 104 8.10 -12.72 10.09
N ALA A 105 7.19 -11.75 10.02
CA ALA A 105 6.00 -11.69 10.86
C ALA A 105 5.09 -12.90 10.63
N ASN A 106 5.05 -13.44 9.40
CA ASN A 106 4.32 -14.65 9.07
C ASN A 106 2.84 -14.61 9.54
N GLY A 107 2.20 -13.47 9.33
CA GLY A 107 0.80 -13.24 9.71
C GLY A 107 0.56 -12.91 11.18
N ASP A 108 1.61 -12.58 11.93
CA ASP A 108 1.58 -12.05 13.30
C ASP A 108 1.74 -10.52 13.28
N TRP A 109 0.68 -9.80 13.64
CA TRP A 109 0.67 -8.34 13.60
C TRP A 109 1.65 -7.70 14.58
N GLU A 110 1.81 -8.25 15.78
CA GLU A 110 2.74 -7.73 16.79
C GLU A 110 4.18 -7.78 16.27
N LYS A 111 4.58 -8.92 15.70
CA LYS A 111 5.90 -9.05 15.06
C LYS A 111 6.07 -8.08 13.89
N LEU A 112 5.03 -7.86 13.10
CA LEU A 112 5.09 -6.89 12.00
C LEU A 112 5.41 -5.49 12.52
N VAL A 113 4.72 -5.06 13.58
CA VAL A 113 4.97 -3.75 14.22
C VAL A 113 6.40 -3.66 14.74
N HIS A 114 6.95 -4.71 15.37
CA HIS A 114 8.36 -4.71 15.79
C HIS A 114 9.35 -4.68 14.61
N TYR A 115 9.09 -5.44 13.55
CA TYR A 115 10.05 -5.62 12.46
C TYR A 115 10.03 -4.50 11.43
N ALA A 116 8.87 -3.87 11.19
CA ALA A 116 8.73 -2.74 10.28
C ALA A 116 8.59 -1.40 11.00
N GLY A 117 7.90 -1.32 12.15
CA GLY A 117 7.66 -0.03 12.83
C GLY A 117 8.63 0.31 13.97
N ALA A 118 9.44 -0.63 14.45
CA ALA A 118 10.36 -0.40 15.56
C ALA A 118 11.83 -0.51 15.12
N HIS A 119 12.23 0.33 14.17
CA HIS A 119 13.62 0.38 13.69
C HIS A 119 14.11 1.81 13.49
N GLY A 120 15.44 1.98 13.52
CA GLY A 120 16.11 3.28 13.48
C GLY A 120 16.20 3.95 12.11
N GLY A 121 15.16 3.86 11.30
CA GLY A 121 15.08 4.34 9.93
C GLY A 121 13.70 4.91 9.63
N ASP A 122 13.31 4.94 8.37
CA ASP A 122 12.01 5.41 7.88
C ASP A 122 10.88 4.41 8.23
N SER A 123 10.49 4.40 9.50
CA SER A 123 9.70 3.33 10.12
C SER A 123 8.18 3.44 9.90
N ASP A 124 7.69 4.65 9.72
CA ASP A 124 6.34 4.96 9.24
C ASP A 124 6.14 4.44 7.82
N SER A 125 7.02 4.79 6.87
CA SER A 125 6.90 4.30 5.49
C SER A 125 6.93 2.79 5.41
N THR A 126 7.88 2.15 6.12
CA THR A 126 8.05 0.70 6.04
C THR A 126 6.87 -0.03 6.68
N LEU A 127 6.35 0.43 7.82
CA LEU A 127 5.18 -0.17 8.46
C LEU A 127 3.88 0.17 7.71
N ALA A 128 3.76 1.33 7.05
CA ALA A 128 2.62 1.67 6.20
C ALA A 128 2.50 0.73 5.00
N ILE A 129 3.61 0.47 4.31
CA ILE A 129 3.63 -0.48 3.17
C ILE A 129 3.37 -1.91 3.67
N ALA A 130 4.05 -2.32 4.75
CA ALA A 130 3.88 -3.66 5.30
C ALA A 130 2.46 -3.89 5.84
N GLY A 131 1.87 -2.88 6.48
CA GLY A 131 0.50 -2.88 6.98
C GLY A 131 -0.53 -2.98 5.86
N ALA A 132 -0.32 -2.28 4.75
CA ALA A 132 -1.16 -2.42 3.55
C ALA A 132 -1.17 -3.87 3.04
N TRP A 133 0.00 -4.48 2.91
CA TRP A 133 0.12 -5.87 2.48
C TRP A 133 -0.45 -6.87 3.50
N PHE A 134 -0.29 -6.60 4.79
CA PHE A 134 -0.87 -7.42 5.86
C PHE A 134 -2.39 -7.38 5.80
N GLY A 135 -3.00 -6.19 5.67
CA GLY A 135 -4.45 -6.04 5.53
C GLY A 135 -5.00 -6.69 4.28
N ALA A 136 -4.29 -6.57 3.15
CA ALA A 136 -4.64 -7.26 1.91
C ALA A 136 -4.62 -8.79 2.06
N ALA A 137 -3.64 -9.34 2.80
CA ALA A 137 -3.45 -10.78 2.96
C ALA A 137 -4.32 -11.41 4.05
N TYR A 138 -4.57 -10.68 5.14
CA TYR A 138 -5.12 -11.24 6.38
C TYR A 138 -6.38 -10.53 6.90
N GLY A 139 -6.82 -9.45 6.24
CA GLY A 139 -7.92 -8.63 6.73
C GLY A 139 -7.57 -7.88 8.02
N LEU A 140 -8.59 -7.57 8.83
CA LEU A 140 -8.43 -6.87 10.12
C LEU A 140 -8.46 -7.83 11.32
N GLU A 141 -8.80 -9.09 11.10
CA GLU A 141 -9.09 -10.10 12.11
C GLU A 141 -7.90 -10.37 13.04
N ARG A 142 -6.68 -10.17 12.52
CA ARG A 142 -5.42 -10.38 13.26
C ARG A 142 -4.88 -9.11 13.90
N THR A 143 -5.64 -8.03 13.86
CA THR A 143 -5.24 -6.72 14.40
C THR A 143 -6.21 -6.26 15.48
N PRO A 144 -5.71 -5.67 16.59
CA PRO A 144 -6.58 -5.16 17.64
C PRO A 144 -7.55 -4.09 17.12
N LYS A 145 -8.87 -4.27 17.37
CA LYS A 145 -9.91 -3.32 16.92
C LYS A 145 -9.63 -1.87 17.30
N LYS A 146 -9.11 -1.65 18.51
CA LYS A 146 -8.74 -0.32 19.01
C LYS A 146 -7.66 0.38 18.19
N GLN A 147 -6.86 -0.35 17.41
CA GLN A 147 -5.81 0.26 16.59
C GLN A 147 -6.38 0.86 15.33
N TRP A 148 -7.19 0.09 14.61
CA TRP A 148 -7.75 0.54 13.34
C TRP A 148 -9.01 1.37 13.48
N ALA A 149 -9.83 1.18 14.53
CA ALA A 149 -11.07 1.94 14.68
C ALA A 149 -10.85 3.40 15.14
N ALA A 150 -9.65 3.71 15.65
CA ALA A 150 -9.31 5.02 16.19
C ALA A 150 -8.34 5.81 15.27
N VAL A 151 -7.91 5.21 14.15
CA VAL A 151 -6.96 5.85 13.24
C VAL A 151 -7.57 7.08 12.59
N GLU A 152 -6.75 8.12 12.42
CA GLU A 152 -7.17 9.33 11.73
C GLU A 152 -7.63 9.00 10.29
N LYS A 153 -8.64 9.73 9.79
CA LYS A 153 -9.26 9.53 8.47
C LYS A 153 -9.92 8.15 8.25
N PHE A 154 -10.27 7.43 9.33
CA PHE A 154 -10.92 6.11 9.23
C PHE A 154 -12.23 6.14 8.44
N ALA A 155 -13.07 7.15 8.64
CA ALA A 155 -14.35 7.26 7.94
C ALA A 155 -14.15 7.43 6.43
N GLU A 156 -13.23 8.30 6.03
CA GLU A 156 -12.85 8.57 4.64
C GLU A 156 -12.31 7.31 3.98
N MET A 157 -11.44 6.55 4.66
CA MET A 157 -10.94 5.27 4.15
C MET A 157 -12.06 4.24 3.95
N CYS A 158 -13.07 4.22 4.82
CA CYS A 158 -14.22 3.34 4.65
C CYS A 158 -15.02 3.71 3.39
N GLU A 159 -15.22 4.99 3.12
CA GLU A 159 -15.91 5.47 1.91
C GLU A 159 -15.11 5.21 0.63
N MET A 160 -13.80 5.48 0.65
CA MET A 160 -12.91 5.17 -0.46
C MET A 160 -12.87 3.68 -0.75
N SER A 161 -12.81 2.82 0.28
CA SER A 161 -12.80 1.36 0.11
C SER A 161 -14.06 0.85 -0.59
N ALA A 162 -15.23 1.42 -0.26
CA ALA A 162 -16.48 1.06 -0.92
C ALA A 162 -16.49 1.48 -2.39
N ALA A 163 -15.92 2.65 -2.73
CA ALA A 163 -15.79 3.10 -4.10
C ALA A 163 -14.83 2.23 -4.92
N LEU A 164 -13.69 1.83 -4.35
CA LEU A 164 -12.75 0.92 -4.99
C LEU A 164 -13.36 -0.44 -5.28
N GLU A 165 -14.15 -0.99 -4.36
CA GLU A 165 -14.84 -2.26 -4.58
C GLU A 165 -15.84 -2.17 -5.75
N GLN A 166 -16.56 -1.05 -5.87
CA GLN A 166 -17.42 -0.82 -7.04
C GLN A 166 -16.64 -0.77 -8.35
N ILE A 167 -15.47 -0.11 -8.36
CA ILE A 167 -14.58 -0.07 -9.52
C ILE A 167 -14.06 -1.46 -9.86
N ARG A 168 -13.61 -2.23 -8.85
CA ARG A 168 -13.12 -3.61 -9.02
C ARG A 168 -14.17 -4.51 -9.64
N VAL A 169 -15.40 -4.50 -9.10
CA VAL A 169 -16.53 -5.27 -9.62
C VAL A 169 -16.86 -4.88 -11.06
N HIS A 170 -16.81 -3.59 -11.39
CA HIS A 170 -17.06 -3.10 -12.75
C HIS A 170 -15.99 -3.57 -13.75
N LEU A 171 -14.71 -3.48 -13.39
CA LEU A 171 -13.60 -3.89 -14.26
C LEU A 171 -13.57 -5.40 -14.53
N HIS A 172 -13.99 -6.22 -13.57
CA HIS A 172 -14.07 -7.69 -13.71
C HIS A 172 -15.43 -8.19 -14.21
N GLY A 173 -16.32 -7.31 -14.68
CA GLY A 173 -17.62 -7.70 -15.24
C GLY A 173 -18.56 -8.40 -14.26
N GLY A 174 -18.43 -8.14 -12.95
CA GLY A 174 -19.23 -8.77 -11.92
C GLY A 174 -18.87 -10.23 -11.59
N VAL A 175 -17.78 -10.77 -12.15
CA VAL A 175 -17.29 -12.11 -11.81
C VAL A 175 -16.33 -12.00 -10.62
N ALA A 176 -16.72 -12.57 -9.48
CA ALA A 176 -15.81 -12.70 -8.34
C ALA A 176 -14.56 -13.49 -8.75
N PRO A 177 -13.35 -13.12 -8.31
CA PRO A 177 -12.16 -13.87 -8.64
C PRO A 177 -12.32 -15.32 -8.16
N ALA A 178 -12.12 -16.28 -9.06
CA ALA A 178 -12.07 -17.68 -8.69
C ALA A 178 -10.95 -17.84 -7.65
N ALA A 179 -11.24 -18.46 -6.50
CA ALA A 179 -10.21 -18.80 -5.54
C ALA A 179 -9.13 -19.63 -6.27
N VAL A 180 -7.95 -19.05 -6.45
CA VAL A 180 -6.85 -19.72 -7.14
C VAL A 180 -6.26 -20.75 -6.19
N SER A 181 -6.84 -21.95 -6.19
CA SER A 181 -6.24 -23.11 -5.56
C SER A 181 -5.10 -23.63 -6.45
N ALA A 182 -3.87 -23.54 -5.94
CA ALA A 182 -2.63 -24.16 -6.43
C ALA A 182 -1.87 -23.40 -7.55
N PRO A 183 -0.51 -23.53 -7.59
CA PRO A 183 0.34 -22.64 -8.37
C PRO A 183 0.15 -22.83 -9.89
N LEU A 184 0.12 -21.71 -10.60
CA LEU A 184 0.01 -21.65 -12.06
C LEU A 184 1.17 -22.44 -12.71
N SER A 185 0.84 -23.51 -13.42
CA SER A 185 1.79 -24.20 -14.29
C SER A 185 2.16 -23.31 -15.49
N HIS A 186 3.33 -23.58 -16.08
CA HIS A 186 4.00 -22.80 -17.13
C HIS A 186 3.20 -22.53 -18.43
N ALA A 187 1.96 -23.02 -18.56
CA ALA A 187 1.17 -22.96 -19.79
C ALA A 187 0.07 -21.86 -19.83
N GLY A 188 -0.06 -21.02 -18.81
CA GLY A 188 -1.15 -20.02 -18.71
C GLY A 188 -0.87 -18.62 -19.28
N LYS A 189 0.12 -18.41 -20.15
CA LYS A 189 0.59 -17.05 -20.54
C LYS A 189 -0.06 -16.43 -21.78
N ALA A 190 -1.11 -17.00 -22.36
CA ALA A 190 -1.71 -16.46 -23.59
C ALA A 190 -3.24 -16.55 -23.63
N ALA A 191 -3.95 -15.68 -22.91
CA ALA A 191 -5.36 -15.38 -23.19
C ALA A 191 -5.80 -14.08 -22.47
N LEU A 192 -5.40 -12.91 -22.98
CA LEU A 192 -6.01 -11.62 -22.61
C LEU A 192 -5.64 -10.56 -23.67
N VAL A 193 -5.97 -10.84 -24.92
CA VAL A 193 -6.03 -9.81 -25.97
C VAL A 193 -7.23 -10.18 -26.84
N THR A 194 -8.32 -9.45 -26.65
CA THR A 194 -9.39 -9.06 -27.60
C THR A 194 -10.77 -9.12 -26.95
N ALA A 195 -11.25 -7.99 -26.45
CA ALA A 195 -12.67 -7.72 -26.33
C ALA A 195 -12.90 -6.21 -26.52
N GLY A 196 -13.13 -5.80 -27.76
CA GLY A 196 -13.64 -4.47 -28.08
C GLY A 196 -15.14 -4.43 -27.80
N GLY A 197 -15.55 -3.62 -26.83
CA GLY A 197 -16.95 -3.34 -26.53
C GLY A 197 -17.44 -2.06 -27.22
N ALA A 198 -18.62 -2.12 -27.83
CA ALA A 198 -19.27 -1.01 -28.52
C ALA A 198 -19.67 0.14 -27.57
N PRO A 199 -19.78 1.40 -28.06
CA PRO A 199 -20.15 2.54 -27.23
C PRO A 199 -21.66 2.51 -26.89
N LEU A 200 -21.98 2.68 -25.61
CA LEU A 200 -23.35 2.78 -25.09
C LEU A 200 -23.82 4.25 -25.06
N GLN A 201 -25.04 4.49 -25.55
CA GLN A 201 -25.71 5.80 -25.54
C GLN A 201 -26.15 6.20 -24.12
N ILE A 202 -26.01 7.49 -23.80
CA ILE A 202 -26.40 8.10 -22.53
C ILE A 202 -27.74 8.82 -22.71
N THR A 203 -28.71 8.55 -21.84
CA THR A 203 -29.86 9.44 -21.58
C THR A 203 -29.56 10.31 -20.35
N PRO A 204 -29.88 11.61 -20.35
CA PRO A 204 -29.58 12.48 -19.22
C PRO A 204 -30.55 12.24 -18.07
N ALA A 205 -30.02 12.00 -16.86
CA ALA A 205 -30.79 12.02 -15.62
C ALA A 205 -30.96 13.48 -15.16
N GLY A 206 -32.19 13.85 -14.82
CA GLY A 206 -32.61 15.22 -14.55
C GLY A 206 -32.24 15.74 -13.17
N ASP A 207 -32.38 17.06 -13.05
CA ASP A 207 -32.11 17.88 -11.87
C ASP A 207 -32.90 17.40 -10.63
N GLY A 208 -32.17 16.90 -9.64
CA GLY A 208 -32.73 16.44 -8.37
C GLY A 208 -32.06 17.14 -7.19
N ARG A 209 -32.67 18.23 -6.72
CA ARG A 209 -32.32 18.96 -5.49
C ARG A 209 -32.20 18.02 -4.29
N LEU A 210 -31.11 18.15 -3.53
CA LEU A 210 -30.91 17.49 -2.23
C LEU A 210 -31.97 17.99 -1.22
N ALA A 211 -32.79 17.06 -0.73
CA ALA A 211 -33.72 17.30 0.37
C ALA A 211 -33.02 17.09 1.73
N ALA A 212 -33.42 17.89 2.73
CA ALA A 212 -32.76 18.02 4.03
C ALA A 212 -33.18 16.97 5.07
N ALA A 213 -32.17 16.61 5.90
CA ALA A 213 -32.14 16.21 7.31
C ALA A 213 -33.08 15.11 7.87
N ALA A 214 -32.46 14.10 8.48
CA ALA A 214 -32.99 13.30 9.59
C ALA A 214 -31.94 13.21 10.72
N GLY A 215 -32.38 13.25 11.99
CA GLY A 215 -31.55 13.38 13.20
C GLY A 215 -30.68 12.16 13.57
N PRO A 216 -29.94 12.21 14.70
CA PRO A 216 -28.80 11.34 14.94
C PRO A 216 -29.25 9.96 15.40
N ALA A 217 -29.40 9.04 14.45
CA ALA A 217 -29.12 7.65 14.73
C ALA A 217 -27.63 7.54 15.04
N GLU A 218 -27.23 6.83 16.11
CA GLU A 218 -25.83 6.45 16.30
C GLU A 218 -25.34 5.81 15.00
N ALA A 219 -24.57 6.58 14.24
CA ALA A 219 -24.10 6.17 12.94
C ALA A 219 -23.18 4.99 13.19
N ARG A 220 -23.68 3.77 12.98
CA ARG A 220 -22.86 2.57 12.99
C ARG A 220 -21.70 2.86 12.05
N LEU A 221 -20.48 2.91 12.58
CA LEU A 221 -19.28 3.13 11.77
C LEU A 221 -19.37 2.20 10.57
N LYS A 222 -19.28 2.78 9.36
CA LYS A 222 -19.15 1.98 8.16
C LYS A 222 -17.85 1.19 8.33
N GLU A 223 -17.94 -0.14 8.28
CA GLU A 223 -16.76 -0.98 8.35
C GLU A 223 -16.06 -0.95 6.96
N PRO A 224 -14.72 -1.05 6.92
CA PRO A 224 -13.98 -1.05 5.66
C PRO A 224 -14.35 -2.26 4.78
N SER A 225 -14.40 -2.05 3.47
CA SER A 225 -14.88 -3.06 2.53
C SER A 225 -13.80 -4.11 2.22
N GLY A 226 -13.93 -5.29 2.83
CA GLY A 226 -13.09 -6.46 2.53
C GLY A 226 -11.58 -6.22 2.73
N CYS A 227 -10.76 -7.03 2.07
CA CYS A 227 -9.30 -6.93 2.18
C CYS A 227 -8.72 -5.63 1.57
N VAL A 228 -9.42 -5.00 0.61
CA VAL A 228 -9.01 -3.70 0.06
C VAL A 228 -9.15 -2.61 1.12
N GLY A 229 -10.28 -2.58 1.84
CA GLY A 229 -10.47 -1.69 2.97
C GLY A 229 -9.49 -1.97 4.12
N ALA A 230 -9.23 -3.24 4.41
CA ALA A 230 -8.23 -3.62 5.41
C ALA A 230 -6.81 -3.14 5.04
N ALA A 231 -6.43 -3.22 3.76
CA ALA A 231 -5.15 -2.72 3.28
C ALA A 231 -5.01 -1.20 3.50
N LEU A 232 -6.04 -0.43 3.14
CA LEU A 232 -6.04 1.02 3.35
C LEU A 232 -5.88 1.39 4.82
N VAL A 233 -6.72 0.79 5.66
CA VAL A 233 -6.77 1.09 7.09
C VAL A 233 -5.48 0.66 7.79
N LEU A 234 -4.94 -0.53 7.50
CA LEU A 234 -3.70 -0.98 8.13
C LEU A 234 -2.46 -0.28 7.58
N SER A 235 -2.54 0.32 6.39
CA SER A 235 -1.51 1.25 5.92
C SER A 235 -1.45 2.48 6.81
N ALA A 236 -2.60 3.13 7.06
CA ALA A 236 -2.68 4.31 7.92
C ALA A 236 -2.35 3.99 9.39
N VAL A 237 -2.75 2.82 9.90
CA VAL A 237 -2.35 2.36 11.24
C VAL A 237 -0.83 2.19 11.31
N GLY A 238 -0.24 1.58 10.28
CA GLY A 238 1.20 1.36 10.22
C GLY A 238 2.00 2.65 10.17
N ASP A 239 1.59 3.56 9.30
CA ASP A 239 2.10 4.93 9.20
C ASP A 239 2.04 5.63 10.55
N SER A 240 0.84 5.75 11.12
CA SER A 240 0.62 6.44 12.40
C SER A 240 1.47 5.84 13.53
N ILE A 241 1.62 4.51 13.58
CA ILE A 241 2.48 3.83 14.55
C ILE A 241 3.95 4.18 14.35
N GLY A 242 4.49 4.08 13.12
CA GLY A 242 5.90 4.39 12.87
C GLY A 242 6.22 5.88 13.02
N PHE A 243 5.24 6.75 12.77
CA PHE A 243 5.38 8.19 12.79
C PHE A 243 5.38 8.72 14.23
N ARG A 244 4.32 8.38 14.99
CA ARG A 244 4.05 8.84 16.35
C ARG A 244 4.28 10.34 16.53
N GLY A 245 3.69 11.15 15.64
CA GLY A 245 3.82 12.62 15.68
C GLY A 245 5.29 13.08 15.57
N SER A 246 6.06 12.45 14.68
CA SER A 246 7.50 12.61 14.49
C SER A 246 8.42 12.19 15.66
N GLU A 247 7.89 11.67 16.77
CA GLU A 247 8.74 11.18 17.88
C GLU A 247 9.56 9.95 17.48
N TRP A 248 9.02 9.11 16.59
CA TRP A 248 9.64 7.83 16.20
C TRP A 248 10.27 7.88 14.81
N GLU A 249 9.66 8.59 13.86
CA GLU A 249 10.17 8.83 12.50
C GLU A 249 11.67 9.16 12.44
N PHE A 250 12.14 10.07 13.31
CA PHE A 250 13.55 10.50 13.34
C PHE A 250 14.39 9.81 14.43
N CYS A 251 13.85 8.78 15.09
CA CYS A 251 14.58 8.05 16.12
C CYS A 251 15.50 7.01 15.47
N GLU A 252 16.79 7.32 15.29
CA GLU A 252 17.76 6.44 14.62
C GLU A 252 18.15 5.14 15.37
N HIS A 253 17.41 4.78 16.43
CA HIS A 253 17.71 3.67 17.33
C HIS A 253 16.43 2.85 17.61
N GLY A 254 16.21 1.78 16.86
CA GLY A 254 15.08 0.85 17.01
C GLY A 254 14.93 0.30 18.42
N LYS A 255 16.04 0.05 19.13
CA LYS A 255 16.01 -0.35 20.55
C LYS A 255 15.35 0.69 21.47
N LYS A 256 15.51 1.99 21.18
CA LYS A 256 14.83 3.05 21.94
C LYS A 256 13.34 3.07 21.62
N ILE A 257 12.98 2.86 20.36
CA ILE A 257 11.58 2.75 19.91
C ILE A 257 10.91 1.55 20.58
N GLU A 258 11.52 0.36 20.53
CA GLU A 258 10.98 -0.84 21.20
C GLU A 258 10.85 -0.61 22.71
N ALA A 259 11.86 -0.06 23.38
CA ALA A 259 11.77 0.23 24.81
C ALA A 259 10.67 1.26 25.15
N ALA A 260 10.36 2.19 24.23
CA ALA A 260 9.25 3.12 24.38
C ALA A 260 7.89 2.43 24.16
N MET A 261 7.80 1.57 23.14
CA MET A 261 6.64 0.74 22.85
C MET A 261 6.27 -0.17 24.03
N GLU A 262 7.26 -0.82 24.65
CA GLU A 262 7.05 -1.64 25.87
C GLU A 262 6.52 -0.82 27.04
N ARG A 263 7.02 0.41 27.24
CA ARG A 263 6.52 1.34 28.26
C ARG A 263 5.07 1.76 28.02
N LEU A 264 4.61 1.68 26.79
CA LEU A 264 3.21 1.94 26.39
C LEU A 264 2.33 0.68 26.46
N GLY A 265 2.86 -0.43 26.97
CA GLY A 265 2.15 -1.70 27.14
C GLY A 265 2.34 -2.70 26.00
N GLY A 266 3.30 -2.45 25.09
CA GLY A 266 3.63 -3.32 23.97
C GLY A 266 2.90 -2.96 22.67
N ALA A 267 3.28 -3.61 21.57
CA ALA A 267 2.81 -3.26 20.22
C ALA A 267 1.28 -3.35 20.09
N LEU A 268 0.65 -4.38 20.67
CA LEU A 268 -0.80 -4.57 20.64
C LEU A 268 -1.56 -3.60 21.57
N ALA A 269 -0.85 -2.93 22.48
CA ALA A 269 -1.47 -1.98 23.41
C ALA A 269 -1.74 -0.62 22.76
N LEU A 270 -0.96 -0.24 21.75
CA LEU A 270 -0.99 1.07 21.10
C LEU A 270 -2.38 1.43 20.59
N VAL A 271 -2.69 2.73 20.61
CA VAL A 271 -3.91 3.33 20.08
C VAL A 271 -3.47 4.50 19.18
N PRO A 272 -3.23 4.25 17.89
CA PRO A 272 -2.76 5.25 16.95
C PRO A 272 -3.93 6.14 16.53
N SER A 273 -4.23 7.14 17.37
CA SER A 273 -5.25 8.15 17.09
C SER A 273 -4.64 9.54 17.22
N ARG A 274 -5.14 10.49 16.43
CA ARG A 274 -4.72 11.89 16.52
C ARG A 274 -4.89 12.47 17.93
N GLU A 275 -5.95 12.08 18.62
CA GLU A 275 -6.29 12.52 19.98
C GLU A 275 -5.31 12.01 21.04
N THR A 276 -4.67 10.86 20.80
CA THR A 276 -3.65 10.26 21.68
C THR A 276 -2.22 10.65 21.28
N GLY A 277 -2.04 11.58 20.34
CA GLY A 277 -0.73 12.03 19.86
C GLY A 277 -0.12 11.17 18.76
N TRP A 278 -0.95 10.37 18.07
CA TRP A 278 -0.56 9.53 16.94
C TRP A 278 -1.40 9.92 15.72
N PRO A 279 -1.19 11.12 15.16
CA PRO A 279 -1.77 11.44 13.87
C PRO A 279 -1.20 10.52 12.79
N VAL A 280 -1.84 10.52 11.61
CA VAL A 280 -1.19 10.00 10.41
C VAL A 280 -0.18 11.03 9.87
N SER A 281 0.86 10.58 9.17
CA SER A 281 1.84 11.47 8.54
C SER A 281 1.30 12.08 7.23
N ASP A 282 2.10 12.96 6.62
CA ASP A 282 1.83 13.48 5.29
C ASP A 282 1.85 12.40 4.20
N ASP A 283 2.51 11.27 4.40
CA ASP A 283 2.47 10.13 3.48
C ASP A 283 1.08 9.53 3.35
N THR A 284 0.39 9.29 4.46
CA THR A 284 -1.01 8.81 4.43
C THR A 284 -1.92 9.86 3.82
N VAL A 285 -1.72 11.14 4.13
CA VAL A 285 -2.50 12.24 3.54
C VAL A 285 -2.33 12.24 2.01
N GLN A 286 -1.10 12.16 1.52
CA GLN A 286 -0.79 12.09 0.09
C GLN A 286 -1.34 10.82 -0.56
N HIS A 287 -1.29 9.68 0.13
CA HIS A 287 -1.84 8.41 -0.34
C HIS A 287 -3.36 8.49 -0.55
N LEU A 288 -4.09 9.03 0.43
CA LEU A 288 -5.55 9.18 0.35
C LEU A 288 -5.98 10.21 -0.70
N ALA A 289 -5.25 11.33 -0.82
CA ALA A 289 -5.48 12.31 -1.89
C ALA A 289 -5.27 11.70 -3.28
N THR A 290 -4.21 10.90 -3.44
CA THR A 290 -3.96 10.14 -4.67
C THR A 290 -5.13 9.21 -4.95
N LEU A 291 -5.56 8.43 -3.96
CA LEU A 291 -6.64 7.49 -4.12
C LEU A 291 -7.97 8.17 -4.52
N GLN A 292 -8.29 9.30 -3.90
CA GLN A 292 -9.47 10.09 -4.25
C GLN A 292 -9.42 10.55 -5.71
N ALA A 293 -8.26 11.00 -6.20
CA ALA A 293 -8.09 11.39 -7.60
C ALA A 293 -8.38 10.23 -8.56
N PHE A 294 -7.96 9.01 -8.22
CA PHE A 294 -8.27 7.81 -9.00
C PHE A 294 -9.76 7.45 -8.95
N ILE A 295 -10.37 7.54 -7.77
CA ILE A 295 -11.81 7.30 -7.57
C ILE A 295 -12.65 8.29 -8.37
N ASP A 296 -12.24 9.56 -8.44
CA ASP A 296 -12.94 10.61 -9.18
C ASP A 296 -12.73 10.48 -10.69
N ALA A 297 -11.55 10.01 -11.10
CA ALA A 297 -11.25 9.81 -12.50
C ALA A 297 -12.16 8.74 -13.13
N ARG A 298 -12.54 7.66 -12.42
CA ARG A 298 -13.36 6.48 -12.83
C ARG A 298 -13.12 5.94 -14.26
N ARG A 299 -13.46 6.73 -15.28
CA ARG A 299 -13.39 6.45 -16.73
C ARG A 299 -12.33 7.28 -17.48
N GLY A 300 -11.74 8.29 -16.83
CA GLY A 300 -10.68 9.15 -17.37
C GLY A 300 -9.28 8.74 -16.92
N LEU A 301 -9.11 7.52 -16.42
CA LEU A 301 -7.78 7.00 -16.12
C LEU A 301 -7.01 6.78 -17.44
N PRO A 302 -5.72 7.13 -17.48
CA PRO A 302 -4.88 6.90 -18.66
C PRO A 302 -4.89 5.42 -19.05
N THR A 303 -5.38 5.10 -20.25
CA THR A 303 -5.41 3.72 -20.76
C THR A 303 -4.16 3.35 -21.55
N SER A 304 -3.26 4.31 -21.76
CA SER A 304 -2.03 4.16 -22.53
C SER A 304 -0.95 5.09 -21.98
N PRO A 305 0.34 4.70 -22.01
CA PRO A 305 1.45 5.60 -21.70
C PRO A 305 1.58 6.79 -22.66
N HIS A 306 0.78 6.82 -23.73
CA HIS A 306 0.73 7.91 -24.71
C HIS A 306 -0.43 8.90 -24.46
N ASP A 307 -1.29 8.67 -23.46
CA ASP A 307 -2.41 9.55 -23.14
C ASP A 307 -1.96 10.68 -22.19
N ASP A 308 -1.22 11.64 -22.74
CA ASP A 308 -0.65 12.74 -21.96
C ASP A 308 -1.72 13.64 -21.33
N THR A 309 -2.89 13.79 -21.98
CA THR A 309 -4.00 14.57 -21.46
C THR A 309 -4.62 13.93 -20.23
N ALA A 310 -4.97 12.64 -20.27
CA ALA A 310 -5.51 11.95 -19.10
C ALA A 310 -4.48 11.90 -17.96
N MET A 311 -3.20 11.70 -18.28
CA MET A 311 -2.12 11.71 -17.28
C MET A 311 -2.03 13.07 -16.57
N ASN A 312 -2.02 14.17 -17.32
CA ASN A 312 -1.91 15.50 -16.72
C ASN A 312 -3.14 15.84 -15.86
N LEU A 313 -4.34 15.51 -16.34
CA LEU A 313 -5.57 15.73 -15.58
C LEU A 313 -5.59 14.93 -14.27
N LEU A 314 -5.10 13.69 -14.28
CA LEU A 314 -4.96 12.88 -13.07
C LEU A 314 -3.98 13.53 -12.09
N MET A 315 -2.81 13.99 -12.56
CA MET A 315 -1.82 14.67 -11.73
C MET A 315 -2.36 15.97 -11.13
N GLU A 316 -3.12 16.77 -11.89
CA GLU A 316 -3.78 17.98 -11.39
C GLU A 316 -4.80 17.66 -10.29
N ARG A 317 -5.61 16.61 -10.45
CA ARG A 317 -6.55 16.14 -9.43
C ARG A 317 -5.85 15.66 -8.17
N MET A 318 -4.75 14.91 -8.30
CA MET A 318 -3.93 14.48 -7.17
C MET A 318 -3.42 15.68 -6.38
N ALA A 319 -2.91 16.71 -7.07
CA ALA A 319 -2.45 17.94 -6.44
C ALA A 319 -3.59 18.70 -5.73
N PHE A 320 -4.75 18.80 -6.38
CA PHE A 320 -5.94 19.45 -5.81
C PHE A 320 -6.38 18.78 -4.49
N HIS A 321 -6.59 17.46 -4.48
CA HIS A 321 -7.01 16.75 -3.27
C HIS A 321 -5.96 16.77 -2.16
N HIS A 322 -4.67 16.82 -2.52
CA HIS A 322 -3.62 16.95 -1.51
C HIS A 322 -3.72 18.30 -0.80
N VAL A 323 -3.91 19.40 -1.53
CA VAL A 323 -4.10 20.73 -0.93
C VAL A 323 -5.36 20.81 -0.08
N GLU A 324 -6.46 20.18 -0.49
CA GLU A 324 -7.71 20.17 0.30
C GLU A 324 -7.64 19.33 1.59
N SER A 325 -6.62 18.48 1.74
CA SER A 325 -6.48 17.60 2.89
C SER A 325 -5.88 18.27 4.13
N TRP A 326 -5.45 19.53 4.02
CA TRP A 326 -4.80 20.35 5.04
C TRP A 326 -5.66 21.58 5.40
#